data_AF-A0A1G1PWQ7-F1
#
_entry.id   AF-A0A1G1PWQ7-F1
#
_cell.length_a   1.000
_cell.length_b   1.000
_cell.length_c   1.000
_cell.angle_alpha   90.00
_cell.angle_beta   90.00
_cell.angle_gamma   90.00
#
_symmetry.space_group_name_H-M   'P 1'
#
loop_
_entity.id
_entity.type
_entity.pdbx_description
1 polymer ?
#
loop_
_entity_poly.entity_id
_entity_poly.type
_entity_poly.pdbx_seq_one_letter_code
_entity_poly.pdbx_strand_id
1 'polypeptide(L)'
;MSQQHKELAAGRWGKMPFMEQMANIGSEVERALNWKAKQDSDYSRQAFARALELTDLTLDSTRGLARRKEIARMREALVDFFAGANQFGSSDASWRRYFLPFAYAARRQH
;
A
#
# COMPACT_ATOMS: atom_id res chain seq x y z
N MET A 1 10.56 -1.51 13.60
CA MET A 1 10.68 -0.44 12.59
C MET A 1 10.22 0.86 13.21
N SER A 2 10.99 1.96 13.07
CA SER A 2 10.54 3.28 13.51
C SER A 2 9.44 3.77 12.56
N GLN A 3 8.29 4.18 13.09
CA GLN A 3 7.21 4.75 12.27
C GLN A 3 7.69 6.03 11.57
N GLN A 4 7.60 6.06 10.24
CA GLN A 4 8.01 7.24 9.46
C GLN A 4 6.93 8.31 9.50
N HIS A 5 5.66 7.94 9.67
CA HIS A 5 4.53 8.86 9.68
C HIS A 5 3.88 8.99 11.07
N LYS A 6 4.60 9.59 12.01
CA LYS A 6 4.15 9.76 13.41
C LYS A 6 2.77 10.41 13.54
N GLU A 7 2.44 11.41 12.71
CA GLU A 7 1.13 12.07 12.74
C GLU A 7 0.00 11.23 12.12
N LEU A 8 0.29 10.42 11.10
CA LEU A 8 -0.70 9.51 10.51
C LEU A 8 -1.03 8.38 11.49
N ALA A 9 0.01 7.85 12.14
CA ALA A 9 -0.10 6.85 13.19
C ALA A 9 -0.80 7.37 14.45
N ALA A 10 -0.78 8.69 14.71
CA ALA A 10 -1.52 9.32 15.80
C ALA A 10 -3.06 9.39 15.57
N GLY A 11 -3.60 8.56 14.66
CA GLY A 11 -5.04 8.38 14.46
C GLY A 11 -5.66 9.22 13.34
N ARG A 12 -4.90 10.10 12.66
CA ARG A 12 -5.42 10.82 11.47
C ARG A 12 -5.68 9.87 10.31
N TRP A 13 -4.85 8.84 10.14
CA TRP A 13 -5.00 7.86 9.07
C TRP A 13 -6.38 7.18 9.10
N GLY A 14 -6.80 6.69 10.27
CA GLY A 14 -8.09 6.01 10.42
C GLY A 14 -9.33 6.89 10.22
N LYS A 15 -9.16 8.22 10.14
CA LYS A 15 -10.25 9.16 9.84
C LYS A 15 -10.39 9.44 8.34
N MET A 16 -9.38 9.11 7.53
CA MET A 16 -9.45 9.27 6.08
C MET A 16 -10.46 8.29 5.47
N PRO A 17 -11.19 8.68 4.40
CA PRO A 17 -11.99 7.75 3.62
C PRO A 17 -11.16 6.57 3.12
N PHE A 18 -11.76 5.38 3.11
CA PHE A 18 -11.07 4.16 2.68
C PHE A 18 -10.46 4.28 1.27
N MET A 19 -11.16 4.95 0.34
CA MET A 19 -10.64 5.15 -1.02
C MET A 19 -9.36 6.00 -1.03
N GLU A 20 -9.27 6.99 -0.15
CA GLU A 20 -8.09 7.83 0.02
C GLU A 20 -6.92 7.06 0.65
N GLN A 21 -7.20 6.23 1.67
CA GLN A 21 -6.20 5.32 2.26
C GLN A 21 -5.61 4.39 1.19
N MET A 22 -6.45 3.75 0.39
CA MET A 22 -6.01 2.84 -0.67
C MET A 22 -5.27 3.57 -1.81
N ALA A 23 -5.68 4.79 -2.15
CA ALA A 23 -4.97 5.62 -3.12
C ALA A 23 -3.56 6.01 -2.64
N ASN A 24 -3.43 6.34 -1.35
CA ASN A 24 -2.15 6.67 -0.73
C ASN A 24 -1.22 5.44 -0.65
N ILE A 25 -1.74 4.27 -0.26
CA ILE A 25 -0.99 3.01 -0.34
C ILE A 25 -0.53 2.75 -1.78
N GLY A 26 -1.44 2.87 -2.74
CA GLY A 26 -1.12 2.68 -4.16
C GLY A 26 -0.05 3.62 -4.69
N SER A 27 0.01 4.85 -4.19
CA SER A 27 1.04 5.83 -4.54
C SER A 27 2.43 5.42 -4.04
N GLU A 28 2.52 4.83 -2.84
CA GLU A 28 3.78 4.27 -2.33
C GLU A 28 4.21 3.01 -3.10
N VAL A 29 3.24 2.15 -3.46
CA VAL A 29 3.49 0.96 -4.30
C VAL A 29 4.03 1.37 -5.67
N GLU A 30 3.38 2.33 -6.34
CA GLU A 30 3.85 2.85 -7.63
C GLU A 30 5.25 3.46 -7.52
N ARG A 31 5.55 4.14 -6.42
CA ARG A 31 6.91 4.67 -6.17
C ARG A 31 7.93 3.55 -6.01
N ALA A 32 7.59 2.48 -5.28
CA ALA A 32 8.45 1.32 -5.12
C ALA A 32 8.73 0.62 -6.46
N LEU A 33 7.71 0.47 -7.32
CA LEU A 33 7.84 -0.07 -8.68
C LEU A 33 8.76 0.81 -9.55
N ASN A 34 8.57 2.13 -9.52
CA ASN A 34 9.37 3.06 -10.33
C ASN A 34 10.85 3.07 -9.94
N TRP A 35 11.18 2.98 -8.65
CA TRP A 35 12.58 2.84 -8.22
C TRP A 35 13.17 1.47 -8.53
N LYS A 36 12.36 0.40 -8.41
CA LYS A 36 12.76 -0.95 -8.82
C LYS A 36 13.10 -1.00 -10.32
N ALA A 37 12.29 -0.37 -11.17
CA ALA A 37 12.53 -0.27 -12.62
C ALA A 37 13.83 0.49 -12.96
N LYS A 38 14.23 1.44 -12.11
CA LYS A 38 15.50 2.18 -12.20
C LYS A 38 16.69 1.42 -11.59
N GLN A 39 16.49 0.18 -11.15
CA GLN A 39 17.49 -0.64 -10.45
C GLN A 39 18.00 -0.02 -9.13
N ASP A 40 17.22 0.90 -8.55
CA ASP A 40 17.53 1.53 -7.28
C ASP A 40 16.85 0.80 -6.12
N SER A 41 17.53 -0.24 -5.63
CA SER A 41 16.97 -1.13 -4.62
C SER A 41 16.72 -0.45 -3.27
N ASP A 42 17.49 0.59 -2.92
CA ASP A 42 17.35 1.29 -1.64
C ASP A 42 16.09 2.14 -1.62
N TYR A 43 15.89 2.99 -2.63
CA TYR A 43 14.68 3.80 -2.69
C TYR A 43 13.43 2.95 -2.91
N SER A 44 13.54 1.85 -3.66
CA SER A 44 12.45 0.88 -3.81
C SER A 44 12.06 0.27 -2.46
N ARG A 45 13.03 -0.22 -1.67
CA ARG A 45 12.79 -0.75 -0.32
C ARG A 45 12.17 0.28 0.61
N GLN A 46 12.63 1.52 0.58
CA GLN A 46 12.07 2.57 1.43
C GLN A 46 10.61 2.91 1.07
N ALA A 47 10.27 3.00 -0.21
CA ALA A 47 8.90 3.21 -0.65
C ALA A 47 8.01 2.01 -0.31
N PHE A 48 8.51 0.78 -0.48
CA PHE A 48 7.81 -0.43 -0.08
C PHE A 48 7.56 -0.46 1.45
N ALA A 49 8.53 -0.08 2.27
CA ALA A 49 8.35 0.00 3.72
C ALA A 49 7.24 0.98 4.12
N ARG A 50 7.13 2.12 3.43
CA ARG A 50 6.02 3.08 3.62
C ARG A 50 4.68 2.49 3.19
N ALA A 51 4.61 1.80 2.05
CA ALA A 51 3.40 1.11 1.61
C ALA A 51 2.91 0.08 2.66
N LEU A 52 3.84 -0.67 3.28
CA LEU A 52 3.52 -1.58 4.37
C LEU A 52 3.02 -0.85 5.62
N GLU A 53 3.68 0.23 6.04
CA GLU A 53 3.25 1.04 7.19
C GLU A 53 1.81 1.55 6.99
N LEU A 54 1.49 2.10 5.82
CA LEU A 54 0.14 2.57 5.50
C LEU A 54 -0.88 1.42 5.44
N THR A 55 -0.47 0.25 4.94
CA THR A 55 -1.31 -0.94 4.92
C THR A 55 -1.63 -1.42 6.35
N ASP A 56 -0.64 -1.42 7.25
CA ASP A 56 -0.81 -1.80 8.65
C ASP A 56 -1.72 -0.82 9.39
N LEU A 57 -1.55 0.50 9.19
CA LEU A 57 -2.47 1.51 9.72
C LEU A 57 -3.91 1.35 9.19
N THR A 58 -4.07 0.89 7.94
CA THR A 58 -5.37 0.60 7.34
C THR A 58 -6.01 -0.65 7.95
N LEU A 59 -5.23 -1.69 8.20
CA LEU A 59 -5.70 -2.90 8.89
C LEU A 59 -6.22 -2.59 10.30
N ASP A 60 -5.47 -1.79 11.06
CA ASP A 60 -5.81 -1.40 12.43
C ASP A 60 -7.11 -0.60 12.50
N SER A 61 -7.33 0.30 11.54
CA SER A 61 -8.51 1.16 11.50
C SER A 61 -9.72 0.54 10.77
N THR A 62 -9.50 -0.49 9.95
CA THR A 62 -10.59 -1.14 9.20
C THR A 62 -11.55 -1.88 10.14
N ARG A 63 -12.85 -1.77 9.89
CA ARG A 63 -13.90 -2.56 10.55
C ARG A 63 -14.51 -3.57 9.59
N GLY A 64 -14.94 -4.70 10.13
CA GLY A 64 -15.57 -5.79 9.37
C GLY A 64 -14.57 -6.81 8.83
N LEU A 65 -14.93 -8.09 8.93
CA LEU A 65 -14.04 -9.20 8.61
C LEU A 65 -13.68 -9.29 7.13
N ALA A 66 -14.64 -9.04 6.24
CA ALA A 66 -14.43 -9.15 4.80
C ALA A 66 -13.33 -8.20 4.31
N ARG A 67 -13.44 -6.90 4.63
CA ARG A 67 -12.45 -5.89 4.24
C ARG A 67 -11.09 -6.13 4.89
N ARG A 68 -11.06 -6.49 6.18
CA ARG A 68 -9.79 -6.85 6.86
C ARG A 68 -9.08 -8.01 6.16
N LYS A 69 -9.82 -9.05 5.76
CA LYS A 69 -9.26 -10.19 5.03
C LYS A 69 -8.64 -9.74 3.70
N GLU A 70 -9.34 -8.93 2.92
CA GLU A 70 -8.81 -8.44 1.63
C GLU A 70 -7.52 -7.63 1.81
N ILE A 71 -7.49 -6.70 2.76
CA ILE A 71 -6.28 -5.89 3.02
C ILE A 71 -5.13 -6.77 3.53
N ALA A 72 -5.41 -7.77 4.36
CA ALA A 72 -4.39 -8.71 4.84
C ALA A 72 -3.81 -9.53 3.69
N ARG A 73 -4.64 -10.01 2.75
CA ARG A 73 -4.17 -10.72 1.55
C ARG A 73 -3.37 -9.83 0.62
N MET A 74 -3.81 -8.59 0.42
CA MET A 74 -3.05 -7.59 -0.33
C MET A 74 -1.66 -7.38 0.30
N ARG A 75 -1.59 -7.26 1.63
CA ARG A 75 -0.33 -7.13 2.38
C ARG A 75 0.59 -8.33 2.16
N GLU A 76 0.07 -9.55 2.30
CA GLU A 76 0.83 -10.79 2.03
C GLU A 76 1.41 -10.80 0.61
N ALA A 77 0.59 -10.44 -0.38
CA ALA A 77 1.03 -10.37 -1.78
C ALA A 77 2.07 -9.28 -2.03
N LEU A 78 1.97 -8.12 -1.38
CA LEU A 78 2.99 -7.06 -1.45
C LEU A 78 4.32 -7.55 -0.87
N VAL A 79 4.30 -8.23 0.29
CA VAL A 79 5.51 -8.79 0.90
C VAL A 79 6.15 -9.84 0.01
N ASP A 80 5.36 -10.78 -0.50
CA ASP A 80 5.85 -11.82 -1.40
C ASP A 80 6.46 -11.24 -2.69
N PHE A 81 5.87 -10.18 -3.25
CA PHE A 81 6.35 -9.55 -4.47
C PHE A 81 7.62 -8.71 -4.30
N PHE A 82 7.73 -7.91 -3.23
CA PHE A 82 8.88 -7.01 -3.02
C PHE A 82 10.02 -7.61 -2.22
N ALA A 83 9.74 -8.58 -1.35
CA ALA A 83 10.72 -9.15 -0.42
C ALA A 83 10.74 -10.69 -0.40
N GLY A 84 9.81 -11.35 -1.10
CA GLY A 84 9.73 -12.80 -1.21
C GLY A 84 10.18 -13.32 -2.57
N ALA A 85 9.81 -14.57 -2.83
CA ALA A 85 10.09 -15.25 -4.09
C ALA A 85 9.01 -15.00 -5.17
N ASN A 86 8.05 -14.10 -4.91
CA ASN A 86 6.90 -13.83 -5.77
C ASN A 86 6.10 -15.11 -6.10
N GLN A 87 5.88 -15.96 -5.09
CA GLN A 87 5.13 -17.21 -5.21
C GLN A 87 3.69 -17.02 -5.69
N PHE A 88 3.09 -15.87 -5.41
CA PHE A 88 1.74 -15.53 -5.90
C PHE A 88 1.72 -15.01 -7.34
N GLY A 89 2.88 -14.85 -7.98
CA GLY A 89 2.97 -14.49 -9.40
C GLY A 89 2.50 -13.07 -9.72
N SER A 90 2.68 -12.13 -8.78
CA SER A 90 2.33 -10.72 -9.02
C SER A 90 3.26 -10.08 -10.05
N SER A 91 2.78 -9.03 -10.70
CA SER A 91 3.53 -8.22 -11.66
C SER A 91 3.34 -6.73 -11.41
N ASP A 92 4.26 -5.90 -11.91
CA ASP A 92 4.11 -4.44 -11.88
C ASP A 92 2.75 -4.00 -12.45
N ALA A 93 2.31 -4.65 -13.54
CA ALA A 93 1.03 -4.37 -14.19
C ALA A 93 -0.19 -4.76 -13.34
N SER A 94 -0.12 -5.86 -12.58
CA SER A 94 -1.23 -6.26 -11.69
C SER A 94 -1.39 -5.28 -10.53
N TRP A 95 -0.28 -4.78 -9.96
CA TRP A 95 -0.32 -3.78 -8.89
C TRP A 95 -0.91 -2.45 -9.36
N ARG A 96 -0.46 -1.97 -10.52
CA ARG A 96 -1.03 -0.77 -11.16
C ARG A 96 -2.53 -0.92 -11.40
N ARG A 97 -2.96 -2.07 -11.93
CA ARG A 97 -4.38 -2.36 -12.16
C ARG A 97 -5.19 -2.39 -10.86
N TYR A 98 -4.63 -2.94 -9.80
CA TYR A 98 -5.29 -3.02 -8.50
C TYR A 98 -5.47 -1.63 -7.86
N PHE A 99 -4.44 -0.79 -7.89
CA PHE A 99 -4.46 0.49 -7.18
C PHE A 99 -5.04 1.68 -7.96
N LEU A 100 -4.95 1.67 -9.30
CA LEU A 100 -5.41 2.78 -10.15
C LEU A 100 -6.88 3.19 -9.91
N PRO A 101 -7.85 2.25 -9.77
CA PRO A 101 -9.24 2.62 -9.49
C PRO A 101 -9.42 3.41 -8.19
N PHE A 102 -8.63 3.12 -7.16
CA PHE A 102 -8.70 3.85 -5.88
C PHE A 102 -8.22 5.29 -6.03
N ALA A 103 -7.13 5.53 -6.77
CA ALA A 103 -6.66 6.87 -7.06
C ALA A 103 -7.70 7.70 -7.83
N TYR A 104 -8.36 7.09 -8.81
CA TYR A 104 -9.45 7.73 -9.55
C TYR A 104 -10.67 8.00 -8.65
N ALA A 105 -11.09 7.03 -7.84
CA ALA A 105 -12.23 7.16 -6.94
C ALA A 105 -12.01 8.24 -5.87
N ALA A 106 -10.80 8.30 -5.27
CA ALA A 106 -10.45 9.33 -4.30
C ALA A 106 -10.57 10.74 -4.90
N ARG A 107 -10.12 10.94 -6.14
CA ARG A 107 -10.21 12.23 -6.84
C ARG A 107 -11.62 12.66 -7.22
N ARG A 108 -12.56 11.73 -7.36
CA ARG A 108 -13.97 12.05 -7.65
C ARG A 108 -14.76 12.50 -6.43
N GLN A 109 -14.23 12.27 -5.23
CA GLN A 109 -14.89 12.60 -3.96
C GLN A 109 -14.42 13.95 -3.39
N HIS A 110 -13.50 14.63 -4.08
CA HIS A 110 -13.06 16.00 -3.83
C HIS A 110 -13.67 16.95 -4.84
#